data_AF-A0A0C2C3I9-F1
#
_entry.id   AF-A0A0C2C3I9-F1
#
_cell.length_a   1.000
_cell.length_b   1.000
_cell.length_c   1.000
_cell.angle_alpha   90.00
_cell.angle_beta   90.00
_cell.angle_gamma   90.00
#
_symmetry.space_group_name_H-M   'P 1'
#
loop_
_entity.id
_entity.type
_entity.pdbx_description
1 polymer ?
#
loop_
_entity_poly.entity_id
_entity_poly.type
_entity_poly.pdbx_seq_one_letter_code
_entity_poly.pdbx_strand_id
1 'polypeptide(L)' 'VRAFLQPPTKGVILQTFGAGNMPTKRKDIIDALKEAIARGCLVVNCSQCVKGQVDVNYATGK' A
#
# COMPACT_ATOMS: atom_id res chain seq x y z
N VAL A 1 -11.26 4.32 0.69
CA VAL A 1 -10.29 3.27 1.11
C VAL A 1 -10.45 2.77 2.53
N ARG A 2 -11.09 3.51 3.45
CA ARG A 2 -11.11 3.14 4.87
C ARG A 2 -11.83 1.81 5.16
N ALA A 3 -12.88 1.47 4.42
CA ALA A 3 -13.75 0.31 4.70
C ALA A 3 -12.98 -1.02 4.82
N PHE A 4 -12.11 -1.34 3.86
CA PHE A 4 -11.39 -2.62 3.86
C PHE A 4 -10.21 -2.66 4.87
N LEU A 5 -9.77 -1.50 5.35
CA LEU A 5 -8.71 -1.36 6.35
C LEU A 5 -9.24 -1.34 7.79
N GLN A 6 -10.56 -1.26 7.98
CA GLN A 6 -11.16 -1.32 9.31
C GLN A 6 -11.05 -2.74 9.91
N PRO A 7 -11.12 -2.88 11.24
CA PRO A 7 -11.34 -4.17 11.88
C PRO A 7 -12.54 -4.91 11.24
N PRO A 8 -12.47 -6.25 11.12
CA PRO A 8 -11.48 -7.15 11.71
C PRO A 8 -10.24 -7.42 10.83
N THR A 9 -10.07 -6.72 9.70
CA THR A 9 -8.98 -6.97 8.75
C THR A 9 -7.61 -6.98 9.44
N LYS A 10 -6.89 -8.10 9.29
CA LYS A 10 -5.54 -8.30 9.86
C LYS A 10 -4.42 -8.07 8.84
N GLY A 11 -4.74 -8.09 7.55
CA GLY A 11 -3.77 -7.77 6.51
C GLY A 11 -4.43 -7.54 5.16
N VAL A 12 -3.70 -6.86 4.27
CA VAL A 12 -4.12 -6.53 2.92
C VAL A 12 -2.96 -6.65 1.94
N ILE A 13 -3.26 -7.08 0.72
CA ILE A 13 -2.31 -7.04 -0.41
C ILE A 13 -2.74 -5.89 -1.32
N LEU A 14 -1.84 -4.93 -1.52
CA LEU A 14 -2.00 -3.85 -2.48
C LEU A 14 -1.38 -4.27 -3.80
N GLN A 15 -2.20 -4.43 -4.83
CA GLN A 15 -1.70 -4.63 -6.18
C GLN A 15 -1.56 -3.28 -6.87
N THR A 16 -0.32 -2.81 -7.01
CA THR A 16 0.03 -1.51 -7.56
C THR A 16 0.58 -1.63 -8.98
N PHE A 17 0.55 -0.52 -9.73
CA PHE A 17 1.04 -0.51 -11.11
C PHE A 17 2.58 -0.42 -11.17
N GLY A 18 3.18 -1.16 -12.12
CA GLY A 18 4.61 -1.05 -12.42
C GLY A 18 5.50 -1.31 -11.19
N ALA A 19 6.39 -0.37 -10.89
CA ALA A 19 7.29 -0.42 -9.73
C ALA A 19 6.58 -0.23 -8.37
N GLY A 20 5.28 0.07 -8.38
CA GLY A 20 4.43 0.11 -7.19
C GLY A 20 4.62 1.33 -6.28
N ASN A 21 4.88 2.46 -6.92
CA ASN A 21 5.01 3.78 -6.30
C ASN A 21 3.69 4.29 -5.70
N MET A 22 3.77 4.93 -4.52
CA MET A 22 2.59 5.49 -3.86
C MET A 22 2.26 6.90 -4.43
N PRO A 23 0.99 7.23 -4.69
CA PRO A 23 0.59 8.58 -5.08
C PRO A 23 0.80 9.60 -3.95
N THR A 24 1.89 10.37 -4.02
CA THR A 24 2.29 11.36 -2.98
C THR A 24 1.24 12.41 -2.64
N LYS A 25 0.36 12.74 -3.60
CA LYS A 25 -0.72 13.73 -3.44
C LYS A 25 -1.96 13.16 -2.74
N ARG A 26 -2.12 11.83 -2.64
CA ARG A 26 -3.28 11.18 -2.00
C ARG A 26 -3.02 10.90 -0.53
N LYS A 27 -2.94 11.98 0.25
CA LYS A 27 -2.72 11.90 1.71
C LYS A 27 -3.78 11.06 2.41
N ASP A 28 -5.03 11.13 1.96
CA ASP A 28 -6.13 10.32 2.48
C ASP A 28 -5.88 8.80 2.42
N ILE A 29 -5.18 8.32 1.38
CA ILE A 29 -4.81 6.90 1.25
C ILE A 29 -3.61 6.57 2.14
N ILE A 30 -2.58 7.43 2.10
CA ILE A 30 -1.37 7.26 2.90
C ILE A 30 -1.72 7.21 4.39
N ASP A 31 -2.56 8.12 4.85
CA ASP A 31 -2.96 8.22 6.25
C ASP A 31 -3.83 7.04 6.65
N ALA A 32 -4.76 6.59 5.80
CA ALA A 32 -5.56 5.40 6.08
C ALA A 32 -4.69 4.13 6.20
N LEU A 33 -3.65 3.98 5.37
CA LEU A 33 -2.70 2.87 5.46
C LEU A 33 -1.84 2.97 6.72
N LYS A 34 -1.35 4.16 7.07
CA LYS A 34 -0.61 4.40 8.33
C LYS A 34 -1.45 4.07 9.56
N GLU A 35 -2.69 4.52 9.60
CA GLU A 35 -3.64 4.21 10.67
C GLU A 35 -3.86 2.69 10.79
N ALA A 36 -3.97 1.97 9.67
CA ALA A 36 -4.14 0.52 9.66
C ALA A 36 -2.90 -0.22 10.17
N ILE A 37 -1.71 0.18 9.71
CA ILE A 37 -0.42 -0.37 10.15
C ILE A 37 -0.22 -0.14 11.65
N ALA A 38 -0.55 1.06 12.16
CA ALA A 38 -0.46 1.37 13.59
C ALA A 38 -1.37 0.49 14.46
N ARG A 39 -2.49 -0.01 13.92
CA ARG A 39 -3.36 -1.00 14.59
C ARG A 39 -2.86 -2.45 14.48
N GLY A 40 -1.75 -2.69 13.79
CA GLY A 40 -1.19 -4.03 13.55
C GLY A 40 -1.73 -4.74 12.30
N CYS A 41 -2.31 -4.02 11.34
CA CYS A 41 -2.69 -4.59 10.04
C CYS A 41 -1.47 -4.74 9.13
N LEU A 42 -1.20 -5.95 8.64
CA LEU A 42 -0.09 -6.23 7.72
C LEU A 42 -0.42 -5.73 6.31
N VAL A 43 0.39 -4.84 5.75
CA VAL A 43 0.22 -4.33 4.38
C VAL A 43 1.36 -4.84 3.51
N VAL A 44 1.04 -5.59 2.46
CA VAL A 44 2.02 -6.07 1.48
C VAL A 44 1.75 -5.37 0.14
N ASN A 45 2.78 -4.79 -0.47
CA ASN A 45 2.68 -4.18 -1.79
C ASN A 45 3.24 -5.14 -2.84
N CYS A 46 2.48 -5.40 -3.90
CA CYS A 46 2.85 -6.27 -5.02
C CYS A 46 2.55 -5.55 -6.34
N SER A 47 3.36 -5.82 -7.37
CA SER A 47 3.07 -5.33 -8.71
C SER A 47 1.92 -6.12 -9.34
N GLN A 48 1.09 -5.44 -10.14
CA GLN A 48 0.13 -6.08 -11.05
C GLN A 48 0.81 -6.73 -12.26
N CYS A 49 2.07 -6.40 -12.53
CA CYS A 49 2.82 -6.96 -13.66
C CYS A 49 3.09 -8.46 -13.44
N VAL A 50 2.83 -9.29 -14.47
CA VAL A 50 3.11 -10.73 -14.44
C VAL A 50 4.61 -11.03 -14.29
N LYS A 51 5.47 -10.12 -14.77
CA LYS A 51 6.93 -10.16 -14.63
C LYS A 51 7.42 -8.80 -14.13
N GLY A 52 8.47 -8.82 -13.30
CA GLY A 52 8.98 -7.65 -12.59
C GLY A 52 8.54 -7.65 -11.12
N GLN A 53 9.00 -6.65 -10.36
CA GLN A 53 8.69 -6.52 -8.94
C GLN A 53 8.53 -5.05 -8.55
N VAL A 54 7.94 -4.84 -7.38
CA VAL A 54 7.95 -3.54 -6.70
C VAL A 54 9.39 -3.10 -6.46
N ASP A 55 9.68 -1.82 -6.71
CA ASP A 55 11.00 -1.23 -6.54
C ASP A 55 10.90 0.08 -5.73
N VAL A 56 11.57 0.09 -4.58
CA VAL A 56 11.59 1.22 -3.62
C VAL A 56 12.61 2.31 -3.98
N ASN A 57 13.38 2.15 -5.06
CA ASN A 57 14.43 3.10 -5.44
C ASN A 57 13.88 4.42 -6.03
N TYR A 58 12.59 4.48 -6.36
CA TYR A 58 11.94 5.72 -6.75
C TYR A 58 11.66 6.61 -5.54
N ALA A 59 11.66 7.94 -5.74
CA ALA A 59 11.39 8.92 -4.68
C ALA A 59 10.03 8.71 -3.96
N THR A 60 9.10 7.99 -4.58
CA THR A 60 7.76 7.70 -4.07
C THR A 60 7.58 6.26 -3.59
N GLY A 61 8.66 5.47 -3.58
CA GLY A 61 8.73 4.12 -3.03
C GLY A 61 9.34 4.05 -1.61
N LYS A 62 9.84 5.17 -1.08
CA LYS A 62 10.31 5.35 0.30
C LYS A 62 9.31 6.15 1.13
#